data_AF-A0A1G0ZCB7-F1
#
_entry.id   AF-A0A1G0ZCB7-F1
#
_cell.length_a   1.000
_cell.length_b   1.000
_cell.length_c   1.000
_cell.angle_alpha   90.00
_cell.angle_beta   90.00
_cell.angle_gamma   90.00
#
_symmetry.space_group_name_H-M   'P 1'
#
loop_
_entity.id
_entity.type
_entity.pdbx_description
1 polymer ?
#
loop_
_entity_poly.entity_id
_entity_poly.type
_entity_poly.pdbx_seq_one_letter_code
_entity_poly.pdbx_strand_id
1 'polypeptide(L)'
;MPSRNIIYTSILMLVLLQGCKMYMIPEDVDPINEIPMYGGERVPFQNKKTDESAEAAEEGWDCLYNKKDLRNAMKFFNKAWMLDSDNPKAYWGMGLVTGIEAVDENDETRKINMISMSIKLLEKALELDEGNTSIMSSIGKAYIDRACRVEDNAAKGKDLKKAEEILTTSSKLAPKGSTYLSLSICFYHQERYEEAWKLLQKANDFNYKIPAEYLNNLKNRLNK
;
A
#
# COMPACT_ATOMS: atom_id res chain seq x y z
N MET A 1 91.44 10.50 -17.14
CA MET A 1 90.89 11.79 -16.66
C MET A 1 89.42 11.61 -16.34
N PRO A 2 88.91 12.17 -15.24
CA PRO A 2 87.64 11.80 -14.62
C PRO A 2 86.47 12.70 -15.03
N SER A 3 85.25 12.16 -15.03
CA SER A 3 84.00 12.86 -14.66
C SER A 3 82.90 11.79 -14.56
N ARG A 4 82.55 11.34 -13.34
CA ARG A 4 81.54 11.90 -12.42
C ARG A 4 80.11 11.80 -12.95
N ASN A 5 79.39 10.83 -12.38
CA ASN A 5 78.04 10.88 -11.77
C ASN A 5 77.00 11.81 -12.40
N ILE A 6 75.77 11.31 -12.59
CA ILE A 6 74.65 11.55 -11.66
C ILE A 6 73.49 10.62 -12.04
N ILE A 7 73.00 9.92 -11.02
CA ILE A 7 71.78 9.11 -10.99
C ILE A 7 70.59 10.06 -10.96
N TYR A 8 69.64 9.91 -11.88
CA TYR A 8 68.30 10.48 -11.75
C TYR A 8 67.27 9.37 -11.64
N THR A 9 67.03 8.96 -10.40
CA THR A 9 65.77 8.39 -9.93
C THR A 9 64.65 9.37 -10.24
N SER A 10 63.80 9.05 -11.22
CA SER A 10 62.49 9.67 -11.35
C SER A 10 61.45 8.62 -10.99
N ILE A 11 61.10 8.64 -9.71
CA ILE A 11 59.99 7.90 -9.10
C ILE A 11 58.73 8.39 -9.80
N LEU A 12 58.08 7.47 -10.53
CA LEU A 12 56.76 7.64 -11.11
C LEU A 12 55.77 7.97 -9.97
N MET A 13 55.31 9.23 -9.92
CA MET A 13 54.23 9.63 -9.03
C MET A 13 52.98 8.82 -9.38
N LEU A 14 52.61 7.90 -8.47
CA LEU A 14 51.28 7.34 -8.39
C LEU A 14 50.31 8.49 -8.05
N VAL A 15 49.62 9.02 -9.06
CA VAL A 15 48.44 9.86 -8.82
C VAL A 15 47.31 8.91 -8.42
N LEU A 16 47.13 8.76 -7.11
CA LEU A 16 45.92 8.22 -6.53
C LEU A 16 44.78 9.20 -6.83
N LEU A 17 44.07 8.95 -7.93
CA LEU A 17 42.70 9.44 -8.08
C LEU A 17 41.87 8.72 -7.02
N GLN A 18 41.87 9.27 -5.80
CA GLN A 18 40.76 9.07 -4.87
C GLN A 18 39.55 9.71 -5.53
N GLY A 19 38.88 8.92 -6.37
CA GLY A 19 37.51 9.19 -6.75
C GLY A 19 36.73 9.26 -5.44
N CYS A 20 36.40 10.48 -5.02
CA CYS A 20 35.22 10.67 -4.21
C CYS A 20 34.12 9.93 -4.97
N LYS A 21 33.66 8.80 -4.42
CA LYS A 21 32.37 8.24 -4.83
C LYS A 21 31.38 9.36 -4.58
N MET A 22 31.11 10.12 -5.63
CA MET A 22 29.91 10.94 -5.72
C MET A 22 28.80 9.93 -5.53
N TYR A 23 28.22 9.91 -4.33
CA TYR A 23 27.04 9.12 -4.04
C TYR A 23 26.01 9.61 -5.05
N MET A 24 25.82 8.84 -6.12
CA MET A 24 24.67 9.01 -6.98
C MET A 24 23.49 8.72 -6.08
N ILE A 25 22.72 9.75 -5.75
CA ILE A 25 21.37 9.58 -5.21
C ILE A 25 20.67 8.72 -6.28
N PRO A 26 20.21 7.50 -5.95
CA PRO A 26 19.55 6.66 -6.95
C PRO A 26 18.38 7.44 -7.55
N GLU A 27 18.24 7.39 -8.88
CA GLU A 27 17.22 8.13 -9.63
C GLU A 27 15.76 7.73 -9.27
N ASP A 28 15.59 6.71 -8.41
CA ASP A 28 14.31 6.11 -8.02
C ASP A 28 13.91 6.38 -6.55
N VAL A 29 14.28 7.53 -5.96
CA VAL A 29 13.73 7.93 -4.66
C VAL A 29 12.56 8.87 -4.88
N ASP A 30 11.36 8.42 -4.51
CA ASP A 30 10.17 9.25 -4.59
C ASP A 30 10.37 10.57 -3.84
N PRO A 31 9.91 11.70 -4.39
CA PRO A 31 9.90 12.96 -3.67
C PRO A 31 9.26 12.77 -2.29
N ILE A 32 9.82 13.37 -1.25
CA ILE A 32 9.38 13.13 0.12
C ILE A 32 7.88 13.37 0.34
N ASN A 33 7.28 14.31 -0.40
CA ASN A 33 5.85 14.61 -0.34
C ASN A 33 4.96 13.59 -1.10
N GLU A 34 5.55 12.63 -1.78
CA GLU A 34 4.93 11.46 -2.42
C GLU A 34 5.09 10.20 -1.56
N ILE A 35 5.69 10.30 -0.36
CA ILE A 35 5.79 9.21 0.61
C ILE A 35 4.78 9.46 1.74
N PRO A 36 4.01 8.46 2.23
CA PRO A 36 3.09 8.65 3.34
C PRO A 36 3.72 9.37 4.53
N MET A 37 3.01 10.37 5.06
CA MET A 37 3.44 11.22 6.18
C MET A 37 4.84 11.81 6.00
N TYR A 38 5.22 12.15 4.77
CA TYR A 38 6.53 12.67 4.41
C TYR A 38 7.70 11.77 4.85
N GLY A 39 7.50 10.44 4.83
CA GLY A 39 8.50 9.48 5.30
C GLY A 39 8.82 9.57 6.79
N GLY A 40 7.99 10.27 7.57
CA GLY A 40 8.24 10.52 9.00
C GLY A 40 9.25 11.62 9.29
N GLU A 41 9.76 12.33 8.29
CA GLU A 41 10.73 13.43 8.50
C GLU A 41 10.08 14.74 8.95
N ARG A 42 8.74 14.80 8.94
CA ARG A 42 8.00 15.98 9.36
C ARG A 42 7.07 15.69 10.53
N VAL A 43 6.88 16.72 11.34
CA VAL A 43 5.94 16.70 12.47
C VAL A 43 4.69 17.48 12.04
N PRO A 44 3.48 16.93 12.23
CA PRO A 44 2.24 17.62 11.90
C PRO A 44 2.04 18.84 12.82
N PHE A 45 1.19 19.78 12.38
CA PHE A 45 0.91 20.97 13.17
C PHE A 45 0.24 20.62 14.50
N GLN A 46 0.73 21.23 15.58
CA GLN A 46 0.14 21.07 16.91
C GLN A 46 -1.24 21.72 17.00
N ASN A 47 -1.39 22.90 16.40
CA ASN A 47 -2.68 23.56 16.24
C ASN A 47 -3.34 23.04 14.96
N LYS A 48 -4.26 22.09 15.15
CA LYS A 48 -4.98 21.43 14.05
C LYS A 48 -5.80 22.43 13.25
N LYS A 49 -5.77 22.25 11.94
CA LYS A 49 -6.51 22.99 10.93
C LYS A 49 -7.49 22.06 10.25
N THR A 50 -8.54 21.69 10.98
CA THR A 50 -9.43 20.58 10.61
C THR A 50 -10.18 20.85 9.31
N ASP A 51 -10.67 22.07 9.07
CA ASP A 51 -11.37 22.43 7.84
C ASP A 51 -10.44 22.38 6.63
N GLU A 52 -9.25 22.98 6.72
CA GLU A 52 -8.26 22.95 5.64
C GLU A 52 -7.70 21.53 5.42
N SER A 53 -7.64 20.71 6.47
CA SER A 53 -7.29 19.30 6.38
C SER A 53 -8.36 18.52 5.61
N ALA A 54 -9.64 18.77 5.88
CA ALA A 54 -10.75 18.17 5.17
C ALA A 54 -10.74 18.56 3.69
N GLU A 55 -10.56 19.85 3.38
CA GLU A 55 -10.44 20.35 2.00
C GLU A 55 -9.26 19.69 1.26
N ALA A 56 -8.09 19.60 1.91
CA ALA A 56 -6.94 18.92 1.33
C ALA A 56 -7.22 17.42 1.07
N ALA A 57 -7.96 16.75 1.96
CA ALA A 57 -8.33 15.36 1.75
C ALA A 57 -9.30 15.21 0.56
N GLU A 58 -10.28 16.10 0.39
CA GLU A 58 -11.20 16.08 -0.76
C GLU A 58 -10.46 16.26 -2.10
N GLU A 59 -9.47 17.15 -2.16
CA GLU A 59 -8.59 17.27 -3.34
C GLU A 59 -7.81 15.99 -3.61
N GLY A 60 -7.35 15.30 -2.55
CA GLY A 60 -6.69 14.00 -2.66
C GLY A 60 -7.62 12.94 -3.26
N TRP A 61 -8.88 12.91 -2.83
CA TRP A 61 -9.89 11.99 -3.37
C TRP A 61 -10.24 12.29 -4.84
N ASP A 62 -10.35 13.56 -5.21
CA ASP A 62 -10.55 13.97 -6.60
C ASP A 62 -9.37 13.57 -7.49
N CYS A 63 -8.14 13.78 -7.02
CA CYS A 63 -6.93 13.30 -7.69
C CYS A 63 -6.94 11.78 -7.89
N LEU A 64 -7.29 11.02 -6.86
CA LEU A 64 -7.30 9.56 -6.90
C LEU A 64 -8.37 9.02 -7.87
N TYR A 65 -9.61 9.47 -7.75
CA TYR A 65 -10.74 8.84 -8.44
C TYR A 65 -11.10 9.50 -9.77
N ASN A 66 -11.00 10.82 -9.88
CA ASN A 66 -11.41 11.53 -11.10
C ASN A 66 -10.22 11.77 -12.04
N LYS A 67 -9.09 12.26 -11.50
CA LYS A 67 -7.90 12.57 -12.30
C LYS A 67 -6.98 11.37 -12.54
N LYS A 68 -7.10 10.31 -11.72
CA LYS A 68 -6.22 9.11 -11.75
C LYS A 68 -4.75 9.45 -11.54
N ASP A 69 -4.48 10.42 -10.66
CA ASP A 69 -3.15 10.93 -10.36
C ASP A 69 -2.76 10.56 -8.93
N LEU A 70 -2.07 9.43 -8.78
CA LEU A 70 -1.64 8.89 -7.49
C LEU A 70 -0.64 9.80 -6.79
N ARG A 71 0.31 10.38 -7.54
CA ARG A 71 1.36 11.25 -6.99
C ARG A 71 0.75 12.50 -6.36
N ASN A 72 -0.17 13.17 -7.06
CA ASN A 72 -0.84 14.34 -6.49
C ASN A 72 -1.83 13.96 -5.39
N ALA A 73 -2.53 12.82 -5.49
CA ALA A 73 -3.37 12.32 -4.42
C ALA A 73 -2.58 12.16 -3.12
N MET A 74 -1.41 11.53 -3.17
CA MET A 74 -0.53 11.36 -2.01
C MET A 74 -0.09 12.71 -1.43
N LYS A 75 0.31 13.68 -2.26
CA LYS A 75 0.68 15.03 -1.81
C LYS A 75 -0.45 15.70 -1.03
N PHE A 76 -1.67 15.56 -1.51
CA PHE A 76 -2.85 16.14 -0.86
C PHE A 76 -3.22 15.42 0.44
N PHE A 77 -3.15 14.10 0.49
CA PHE A 77 -3.37 13.36 1.74
C PHE A 77 -2.27 13.64 2.77
N ASN A 78 -1.01 13.77 2.35
CA ASN A 78 0.10 14.21 3.19
C ASN A 78 -0.14 15.62 3.76
N LYS A 79 -0.62 16.55 2.91
CA LYS A 79 -1.01 17.89 3.35
C LYS A 79 -2.16 17.84 4.36
N ALA A 80 -3.18 17.01 4.13
CA ALA A 80 -4.29 16.84 5.06
C ALA A 80 -3.80 16.34 6.43
N TRP A 81 -2.94 15.31 6.44
CA TRP A 81 -2.31 14.79 7.66
C TRP A 81 -1.43 15.85 8.37
N MET A 82 -0.67 16.64 7.63
CA MET A 82 0.15 17.73 8.19
C MET A 82 -0.72 18.78 8.91
N LEU A 83 -1.90 19.07 8.35
CA LEU A 83 -2.84 20.07 8.86
C LEU A 83 -3.63 19.55 10.06
N ASP A 84 -4.02 18.27 10.04
CA ASP A 84 -4.68 17.58 11.13
C ASP A 84 -4.25 16.11 11.12
N SER A 85 -3.42 15.73 12.10
CA SER A 85 -2.90 14.38 12.22
C SER A 85 -3.97 13.36 12.62
N ASP A 86 -5.17 13.78 12.97
CA ASP A 86 -6.27 12.90 13.34
C ASP A 86 -7.33 12.80 12.24
N ASN A 87 -7.04 13.28 11.02
CA ASN A 87 -7.95 13.16 9.89
C ASN A 87 -7.98 11.70 9.36
N PRO A 88 -9.07 10.93 9.57
CA PRO A 88 -9.14 9.55 9.11
C PRO A 88 -9.11 9.43 7.58
N LYS A 89 -9.64 10.41 6.85
CA LYS A 89 -9.66 10.41 5.37
C LYS A 89 -8.26 10.50 4.79
N ALA A 90 -7.35 11.23 5.45
CA ALA A 90 -5.95 11.32 5.03
C ALA A 90 -5.27 9.95 5.12
N TYR A 91 -5.41 9.26 6.26
CA TYR A 91 -4.88 7.90 6.43
C TYR A 91 -5.49 6.90 5.47
N TRP A 92 -6.80 6.95 5.27
CA TRP A 92 -7.48 6.06 4.33
C TRP A 92 -6.98 6.28 2.90
N GLY A 93 -6.91 7.54 2.46
CA GLY A 93 -6.40 7.93 1.15
C GLY A 93 -4.97 7.48 0.92
N MET A 94 -4.06 7.77 1.85
CA MET A 94 -2.66 7.30 1.77
C MET A 94 -2.59 5.77 1.70
N GLY A 95 -3.36 5.07 2.54
CA GLY A 95 -3.40 3.60 2.53
C GLY A 95 -3.85 3.02 1.20
N LEU A 96 -4.86 3.63 0.55
CA LEU A 96 -5.29 3.23 -0.78
C LEU A 96 -4.25 3.52 -1.85
N VAL A 97 -3.64 4.71 -1.86
CA VAL A 97 -2.62 5.07 -2.85
C VAL A 97 -1.43 4.10 -2.75
N THR A 98 -0.89 3.89 -1.55
CA THR A 98 0.23 2.95 -1.33
C THR A 98 -0.12 1.52 -1.74
N GLY A 99 -1.37 1.08 -1.51
CA GLY A 99 -1.83 -0.25 -1.95
C GLY A 99 -1.96 -0.37 -3.47
N ILE A 100 -2.35 0.71 -4.17
CA ILE A 100 -2.43 0.74 -5.63
C ILE A 100 -1.03 0.75 -6.24
N GLU A 101 -0.13 1.59 -5.74
CA GLU A 101 1.27 1.66 -6.23
C GLU A 101 2.01 0.33 -6.04
N ALA A 102 1.68 -0.43 -4.98
CA ALA A 102 2.23 -1.76 -4.78
C ALA A 102 1.93 -2.74 -5.94
N VAL A 103 0.85 -2.52 -6.72
CA VAL A 103 0.51 -3.38 -7.87
C VAL A 103 1.58 -3.29 -8.96
N ASP A 104 2.13 -2.10 -9.18
CA ASP A 104 3.10 -1.80 -10.24
C ASP A 104 4.56 -2.01 -9.79
N GLU A 105 4.80 -2.27 -8.51
CA GLU A 105 6.13 -2.59 -7.97
C GLU A 105 6.63 -3.96 -8.48
N ASN A 106 7.88 -4.02 -8.93
CA ASN A 106 8.48 -5.22 -9.49
C ASN A 106 9.20 -6.07 -8.43
N ASP A 107 9.71 -5.44 -7.37
CA ASP A 107 10.34 -6.15 -6.27
C ASP A 107 9.29 -6.66 -5.27
N GLU A 108 9.16 -7.98 -5.15
CA GLU A 108 8.15 -8.59 -4.26
C GLU A 108 8.35 -8.23 -2.79
N THR A 109 9.59 -8.01 -2.34
CA THR A 109 9.85 -7.60 -0.96
C THR A 109 9.33 -6.18 -0.71
N ARG A 110 9.60 -5.25 -1.64
CA ARG A 110 9.07 -3.87 -1.59
C ARG A 110 7.55 -3.88 -1.67
N LYS A 111 6.96 -4.67 -2.57
CA LYS A 111 5.51 -4.83 -2.70
C LYS A 111 4.86 -5.25 -1.39
N ILE A 112 5.38 -6.30 -0.74
CA ILE A 112 4.87 -6.75 0.57
C ILE A 112 5.03 -5.67 1.64
N ASN A 113 6.13 -4.92 1.63
CA ASN A 113 6.34 -3.80 2.56
C ASN A 113 5.34 -2.67 2.32
N MET A 114 5.05 -2.32 1.07
CA MET A 114 4.05 -1.31 0.70
C MET A 114 2.64 -1.75 1.11
N ILE A 115 2.24 -3.00 0.83
CA ILE A 115 0.95 -3.54 1.29
C ILE A 115 0.87 -3.53 2.84
N SER A 116 1.98 -3.84 3.51
CA SER A 116 2.04 -3.78 4.98
C SER A 116 1.92 -2.36 5.52
N MET A 117 2.48 -1.36 4.81
CA MET A 117 2.29 0.05 5.12
C MET A 117 0.83 0.47 4.88
N SER A 118 0.25 0.07 3.76
CA SER A 118 -1.16 0.29 3.44
C SER A 118 -2.06 -0.22 4.57
N ILE A 119 -1.86 -1.46 5.04
CA ILE A 119 -2.61 -2.01 6.17
C ILE A 119 -2.49 -1.14 7.42
N LYS A 120 -1.29 -0.70 7.81
CA LYS A 120 -1.08 0.15 8.98
C LYS A 120 -1.82 1.49 8.87
N LEU A 121 -1.76 2.12 7.69
CA LEU A 121 -2.45 3.38 7.42
C LEU A 121 -3.97 3.20 7.49
N LEU A 122 -4.49 2.12 6.88
CA LEU A 122 -5.92 1.82 6.89
C LEU A 122 -6.43 1.46 8.29
N GLU A 123 -5.65 0.72 9.07
CA GLU A 123 -5.96 0.44 10.48
C GLU A 123 -6.01 1.74 11.29
N LYS A 124 -5.05 2.64 11.09
CA LYS A 124 -5.08 3.96 11.73
C LYS A 124 -6.30 4.79 11.34
N ALA A 125 -6.71 4.72 10.07
CA ALA A 125 -7.93 5.37 9.61
C ALA A 125 -9.18 4.80 10.31
N LEU A 126 -9.25 3.49 10.50
CA LEU A 126 -10.37 2.83 11.20
C LEU A 126 -10.39 3.13 12.70
N GLU A 127 -9.23 3.26 13.35
CA GLU A 127 -9.14 3.72 14.75
C GLU A 127 -9.73 5.11 14.94
N LEU A 128 -9.59 5.99 13.95
CA LEU A 128 -10.07 7.38 13.98
C LEU A 128 -11.53 7.53 13.51
N ASP A 129 -12.03 6.56 12.74
CA ASP A 129 -13.39 6.53 12.19
C ASP A 129 -14.00 5.12 12.37
N GLU A 130 -14.26 4.79 13.64
CA GLU A 130 -14.74 3.48 14.04
C GLU A 130 -16.06 3.12 13.35
N GLY A 131 -16.16 1.88 12.86
CA GLY A 131 -17.37 1.41 12.19
C GLY A 131 -17.48 1.80 10.71
N ASN A 132 -16.52 2.54 10.16
CA ASN A 132 -16.52 2.85 8.72
C ASN A 132 -16.31 1.59 7.86
N THR A 133 -17.41 1.08 7.32
CA THR A 133 -17.44 -0.15 6.50
C THR A 133 -16.64 -0.07 5.20
N SER A 134 -16.40 1.14 4.68
CA SER A 134 -15.58 1.32 3.48
C SER A 134 -14.10 1.13 3.81
N ILE A 135 -13.62 1.68 4.94
CA ILE A 135 -12.26 1.44 5.44
C ILE A 135 -12.07 -0.03 5.80
N MET A 136 -13.03 -0.65 6.49
CA MET A 136 -13.00 -2.10 6.78
C MET A 136 -12.86 -2.93 5.50
N SER A 137 -13.59 -2.58 4.45
CA SER A 137 -13.50 -3.26 3.16
C SER A 137 -12.12 -3.08 2.51
N SER A 138 -11.50 -1.89 2.62
CA SER A 138 -10.12 -1.66 2.17
C SER A 138 -9.11 -2.50 2.96
N ILE A 139 -9.22 -2.54 4.29
CA ILE A 139 -8.34 -3.35 5.15
C ILE A 139 -8.43 -4.83 4.78
N GLY A 140 -9.65 -5.36 4.66
CA GLY A 140 -9.86 -6.76 4.30
C GLY A 140 -9.21 -7.14 2.97
N LYS A 141 -9.32 -6.28 1.95
CA LYS A 141 -8.66 -6.49 0.66
C LYS A 141 -7.14 -6.46 0.77
N ALA A 142 -6.58 -5.51 1.52
CA ALA A 142 -5.13 -5.41 1.71
C ALA A 142 -4.57 -6.64 2.45
N TYR A 143 -5.29 -7.16 3.45
CA TYR A 143 -4.93 -8.43 4.10
C TYR A 143 -4.98 -9.62 3.15
N ILE A 144 -6.01 -9.73 2.30
CA ILE A 144 -6.08 -10.79 1.28
C ILE A 144 -4.90 -10.69 0.32
N ASP A 145 -4.59 -9.50 -0.20
CA ASP A 145 -3.49 -9.29 -1.14
C ASP A 145 -2.13 -9.68 -0.52
N ARG A 146 -1.87 -9.27 0.73
CA ARG A 146 -0.66 -9.71 1.43
C ARG A 146 -0.61 -11.22 1.63
N ALA A 147 -1.73 -11.83 2.00
CA ALA A 147 -1.82 -13.29 2.19
C ALA A 147 -1.52 -14.08 0.90
N CYS A 148 -1.83 -13.51 -0.27
CA CYS A 148 -1.52 -14.12 -1.57
C CYS A 148 -0.04 -14.06 -1.95
N ARG A 149 0.77 -13.25 -1.24
CA ARG A 149 2.16 -12.96 -1.59
C ARG A 149 3.18 -13.50 -0.60
N VAL A 150 2.77 -13.70 0.65
CA VAL A 150 3.64 -14.31 1.67
C VAL A 150 3.77 -15.81 1.44
N GLU A 151 5.01 -16.32 1.48
CA GLU A 151 5.29 -17.76 1.35
C GLU A 151 4.97 -18.53 2.63
N ASP A 152 5.07 -17.87 3.80
CA ASP A 152 4.81 -18.48 5.09
C ASP A 152 3.32 -18.76 5.28
N ASN A 153 2.96 -20.05 5.40
CA ASN A 153 1.57 -20.49 5.54
C ASN A 153 0.91 -20.00 6.84
N ALA A 154 1.67 -19.81 7.92
CA ALA A 154 1.12 -19.31 9.18
C ALA A 154 0.79 -17.81 9.08
N ALA A 155 1.65 -17.03 8.43
CA ALA A 155 1.44 -15.62 8.12
C ALA A 155 0.24 -15.46 7.17
N LYS A 156 0.17 -16.26 6.10
CA LYS A 156 -0.99 -16.32 5.20
C LYS A 156 -2.28 -16.60 5.96
N GLY A 157 -2.29 -17.64 6.80
CA GLY A 157 -3.46 -18.00 7.60
C GLY A 157 -3.90 -16.89 8.56
N LYS A 158 -2.94 -16.20 9.19
CA LYS A 158 -3.20 -15.05 10.07
C LYS A 158 -3.85 -13.89 9.32
N ASP A 159 -3.34 -13.55 8.13
CA ASP A 159 -3.88 -12.46 7.31
C ASP A 159 -5.28 -12.79 6.78
N LEU A 160 -5.50 -14.02 6.29
CA LEU A 160 -6.83 -14.45 5.84
C LEU A 160 -7.85 -14.44 6.99
N LYS A 161 -7.46 -14.85 8.20
CA LYS A 161 -8.34 -14.79 9.37
C LYS A 161 -8.73 -13.35 9.72
N LYS A 162 -7.77 -12.42 9.71
CA LYS A 162 -8.04 -11.00 9.94
C LYS A 162 -8.96 -10.40 8.86
N ALA A 163 -8.72 -10.74 7.59
CA ALA A 163 -9.58 -10.30 6.50
C ALA A 163 -11.02 -10.79 6.69
N GLU A 164 -11.20 -12.07 7.04
CA GLU A 164 -12.52 -12.64 7.34
C GLU A 164 -13.22 -11.92 8.49
N GLU A 165 -12.54 -11.71 9.63
CA GLU A 165 -13.10 -11.04 10.81
C GLU A 165 -13.61 -9.63 10.47
N ILE A 166 -12.77 -8.83 9.81
CA ILE A 166 -13.09 -7.44 9.45
C ILE A 166 -14.18 -7.38 8.39
N LEU A 167 -14.08 -8.17 7.32
CA LEU A 167 -15.08 -8.15 6.25
C LEU A 167 -16.42 -8.73 6.70
N THR A 168 -16.42 -9.73 7.58
CA THR A 168 -17.65 -10.25 8.19
C THR A 168 -18.32 -9.17 9.02
N THR A 169 -17.55 -8.43 9.82
CA THR A 169 -18.05 -7.29 10.60
C THR A 169 -18.61 -6.21 9.68
N SER A 170 -17.87 -5.81 8.64
CA SER A 170 -18.33 -4.86 7.62
C SER A 170 -19.63 -5.30 6.95
N SER A 171 -19.77 -6.58 6.61
CA SER A 171 -20.95 -7.11 5.92
C SER A 171 -22.21 -7.13 6.81
N LYS A 172 -22.04 -7.21 8.13
CA LYS A 172 -23.13 -7.11 9.11
C LYS A 172 -23.57 -5.67 9.33
N LEU A 173 -22.61 -4.74 9.37
CA LEU A 173 -22.88 -3.31 9.57
C LEU A 173 -23.52 -2.66 8.34
N ALA A 174 -22.97 -2.92 7.16
CA ALA A 174 -23.52 -2.41 5.90
C ALA A 174 -23.31 -3.45 4.78
N PRO A 175 -24.33 -4.30 4.51
CA PRO A 175 -24.29 -5.26 3.41
C PRO A 175 -24.01 -4.58 2.06
N LYS A 176 -22.94 -4.99 1.39
CA LYS A 176 -22.55 -4.51 0.05
C LYS A 176 -22.06 -5.67 -0.79
N GLY A 177 -22.40 -5.68 -2.08
CA GLY A 177 -21.94 -6.71 -3.01
C GLY A 177 -20.41 -6.78 -3.12
N SER A 178 -19.72 -5.64 -3.05
CA SER A 178 -18.25 -5.58 -3.03
C SER A 178 -17.63 -6.26 -1.82
N THR A 179 -18.25 -6.13 -0.64
CA THR A 179 -17.81 -6.78 0.60
C THR A 179 -18.05 -8.28 0.53
N TYR A 180 -19.20 -8.73 0.00
CA TYR A 180 -19.45 -10.16 -0.22
C TYR A 180 -18.49 -10.79 -1.23
N LEU A 181 -18.16 -10.10 -2.32
CA LEU A 181 -17.13 -10.57 -3.24
C LEU A 181 -15.77 -10.68 -2.54
N SER A 182 -15.40 -9.71 -1.71
CA SER A 182 -14.12 -9.74 -0.99
C SER A 182 -14.07 -10.91 0.03
N LEU A 183 -15.17 -11.18 0.74
CA LEU A 183 -15.31 -12.36 1.59
C LEU A 183 -15.22 -13.67 0.79
N SER A 184 -15.87 -13.71 -0.37
CA SER A 184 -15.78 -14.86 -1.27
C SER A 184 -14.34 -15.17 -1.65
N ILE A 185 -13.57 -14.14 -2.04
CA ILE A 185 -12.15 -14.28 -2.39
C ILE A 185 -11.35 -14.74 -1.18
N CYS A 186 -11.60 -14.17 0.01
CA CYS A 186 -10.97 -14.62 1.26
C CYS A 186 -11.20 -16.12 1.49
N PHE A 187 -12.44 -16.59 1.40
CA PHE A 187 -12.80 -17.99 1.61
C PHE A 187 -12.22 -18.91 0.55
N TYR A 188 -12.13 -18.45 -0.71
CA TYR A 188 -11.44 -19.18 -1.76
C TYR A 188 -9.97 -19.44 -1.40
N HIS A 189 -9.25 -18.44 -0.86
CA HIS A 189 -7.86 -18.61 -0.43
C HIS A 189 -7.69 -19.41 0.87
N GLN A 190 -8.76 -19.54 1.65
CA GLN A 190 -8.87 -20.47 2.77
C GLN A 190 -9.32 -21.88 2.34
N GLU A 191 -9.49 -22.14 1.04
CA GLU A 191 -9.97 -23.40 0.46
C GLU A 191 -11.41 -23.79 0.86
N ARG A 192 -12.19 -22.83 1.34
CA ARG A 192 -13.62 -22.97 1.69
C ARG A 192 -14.50 -22.69 0.48
N TYR A 193 -14.33 -23.47 -0.58
CA TYR A 193 -14.91 -23.17 -1.91
C TYR A 193 -16.44 -23.10 -1.93
N GLU A 194 -17.13 -23.98 -1.19
CA GLU A 194 -18.60 -23.96 -1.09
C GLU A 194 -19.14 -22.68 -0.43
N GLU A 195 -18.44 -22.20 0.60
CA GLU A 195 -18.80 -20.98 1.28
C GLU A 195 -18.47 -19.75 0.44
N ALA A 196 -17.33 -19.78 -0.27
CA ALA A 196 -16.99 -18.78 -1.26
C ALA A 196 -18.08 -18.67 -2.34
N TRP A 197 -18.56 -19.79 -2.88
CA TRP A 197 -19.62 -19.80 -3.88
C TRP A 197 -20.91 -19.12 -3.40
N LYS A 198 -21.36 -19.44 -2.18
CA LYS A 198 -22.54 -18.80 -1.58
C LYS A 198 -22.36 -17.29 -1.44
N LEU A 199 -21.16 -16.82 -1.09
CA LEU A 199 -20.86 -15.38 -0.98
C LEU A 199 -20.78 -14.70 -2.35
N LEU A 200 -20.24 -15.38 -3.36
CA LEU A 200 -20.24 -14.90 -4.75
C LEU A 200 -21.67 -14.71 -5.26
N GLN A 201 -22.56 -15.68 -5.00
CA GLN A 201 -23.98 -15.56 -5.35
C GLN A 201 -24.62 -14.35 -4.65
N LYS A 202 -24.38 -14.17 -3.35
CA LYS A 202 -24.84 -12.97 -2.63
C LYS A 202 -24.29 -11.68 -3.23
N ALA A 203 -23.04 -11.64 -3.66
CA ALA A 203 -22.49 -10.47 -4.33
C ALA A 203 -23.23 -10.17 -5.65
N ASN A 204 -23.56 -11.21 -6.41
CA ASN A 204 -24.35 -11.10 -7.64
C ASN A 204 -25.80 -10.64 -7.38
N ASP A 205 -26.43 -11.06 -6.27
CA ASP A 205 -27.78 -10.58 -5.88
C ASP A 205 -27.80 -9.07 -5.60
N PHE A 206 -26.65 -8.50 -5.24
CA PHE A 206 -26.44 -7.05 -5.12
C PHE A 206 -26.09 -6.37 -6.45
N ASN A 207 -26.27 -7.07 -7.59
CA ASN A 207 -25.86 -6.64 -8.93
C ASN A 207 -24.38 -6.26 -9.02
N TYR A 208 -23.53 -6.83 -8.17
CA TYR A 208 -22.10 -6.56 -8.21
C TYR A 208 -21.42 -7.37 -9.30
N LYS A 209 -20.63 -6.71 -10.15
CA LYS A 209 -19.93 -7.36 -11.25
C LYS A 209 -18.87 -8.32 -10.70
N ILE A 210 -19.02 -9.60 -11.04
CA ILE A 210 -18.08 -10.65 -10.67
C ILE A 210 -16.96 -10.73 -11.75
N PRO A 211 -15.67 -10.70 -11.36
CA PRO A 211 -14.58 -10.92 -12.31
C PRO A 211 -14.66 -12.31 -12.94
N ALA A 212 -14.65 -12.38 -14.28
CA ALA A 212 -14.83 -13.63 -15.02
C ALA A 212 -13.75 -14.68 -14.70
N GLU A 213 -12.50 -14.23 -14.54
CA GLU A 213 -11.38 -15.10 -14.16
C GLU A 213 -11.62 -15.76 -12.79
N TYR A 214 -11.99 -14.96 -11.78
CA TYR A 214 -12.29 -15.48 -10.45
C TYR A 214 -13.46 -16.47 -10.47
N LEU A 215 -14.53 -16.16 -11.20
CA LEU A 215 -15.68 -17.04 -11.37
C LEU A 215 -15.28 -18.41 -11.95
N ASN A 216 -14.46 -18.41 -12.99
CA ASN A 216 -13.99 -19.63 -13.65
C ASN A 216 -13.09 -20.44 -12.70
N ASN A 217 -12.17 -19.79 -12.00
CA ASN A 217 -11.29 -20.46 -11.04
C ASN A 217 -12.07 -21.12 -9.90
N LEU A 218 -13.08 -20.44 -9.35
CA LEU A 218 -13.91 -21.01 -8.29
C LEU A 218 -14.74 -22.21 -8.79
N LYS A 219 -15.38 -22.12 -9.98
CA LYS A 219 -16.10 -23.25 -10.58
C LYS A 219 -15.21 -24.47 -10.78
N ASN A 220 -13.98 -24.26 -11.23
CA ASN A 220 -13.02 -25.34 -11.43
C ASN A 220 -12.61 -26.04 -10.13
N ARG A 221 -12.62 -25.32 -8.99
CA ARG A 221 -12.33 -25.91 -7.67
C ARG A 221 -13.51 -26.72 -7.12
N LEU A 222 -14.75 -26.34 -7.42
CA LEU A 222 -15.96 -27.05 -6.98
C LEU A 222 -16.19 -28.37 -7.74
N ASN A 223 -15.68 -28.47 -8.97
CA ASN A 223 -15.84 -29.67 -9.81
C ASN A 223 -14.72 -30.71 -9.63
N LYS A 224 -13.79 -30.49 -8.69
CA LYS A 224 -12.69 -31.41 -8.36
C LYS A 224 -12.99 -32.13 -7.06
#